data_AF-A0A1U7EWB6-F1
#
_entry.id   AF-A0A1U7EWB6-F1
#
_cell.length_a   1.000
_cell.length_b   1.000
_cell.length_c   1.000
_cell.angle_alpha   90.00
_cell.angle_beta   90.00
_cell.angle_gamma   90.00
#
_symmetry.space_group_name_H-M   'P 1'
#
loop_
_entity.id
_entity.type
_entity.pdbx_description
1 polymer ?
#
loop_
_entity_poly.entity_id
_entity_poly.type
_entity_poly.pdbx_seq_one_letter_code
_entity_poly.pdbx_strand_id
1 'polypeptide(L)'
;MSNNILRSRSETTDERRTGPDAGGSSVDRTLLEAGSAVDAAHRSRLYGLVALALDRPGDDHREAMADGAFIEELRESASIYDDKRIEQAIDRVADAYTDLDEHRREWASLFGVEEGVTVSPYQLTYLPGPLVTTVRELADMKGFYQAFGLEIAPEERDRGDNIVFQVEFLSHLLFREATLRQANDTEGVSVVVGAQRSFLEDHLGRWYWRFAEEVAKQDTGGFYVAVAELLAALVEEDIDRLGADPEWVPDDPEVTEWNEGVFGDSGRNCGGCGAADDEGEAPTDAGLMDTYGPPDEDRLPDIDEYGPLNDE
;
A
#
# COMPACT_ATOMS: atom_id res chain seq x y z
N MET A 1 17.69 2.04 11.11
CA MET A 1 16.74 1.64 12.16
C MET A 1 15.38 1.92 11.56
N SER A 2 14.58 0.89 11.27
CA SER A 2 13.35 1.06 10.49
C SER A 2 12.15 1.23 11.42
N ASN A 3 11.40 2.33 11.22
CA ASN A 3 10.00 2.42 11.60
C ASN A 3 9.26 1.38 10.78
N ASN A 4 9.14 0.18 11.33
CA ASN A 4 8.36 -0.85 10.70
C ASN A 4 6.89 -0.60 11.07
N ILE A 5 6.21 0.20 10.26
CA ILE A 5 4.77 0.41 10.37
C ILE A 5 4.05 -0.94 10.23
N LEU A 6 4.63 -1.82 9.41
CA LEU A 6 4.36 -3.24 9.40
C LEU A 6 5.22 -3.98 10.44
N ARG A 7 4.63 -4.32 11.58
CA ARG A 7 5.33 -5.01 12.68
C ARG A 7 5.35 -6.52 12.50
N SER A 8 6.47 -7.14 12.90
CA SER A 8 6.55 -8.59 13.08
C SER A 8 5.61 -9.01 14.21
N ARG A 9 4.78 -10.02 13.98
CA ARG A 9 3.92 -10.59 15.03
C ARG A 9 4.79 -11.15 16.18
N SER A 10 4.40 -10.89 17.43
CA SER A 10 5.04 -11.52 18.59
C SER A 10 4.64 -12.99 18.67
N GLU A 11 5.64 -13.89 18.72
CA GLU A 11 5.43 -15.33 18.83
C GLU A 11 4.72 -15.66 20.15
N THR A 12 3.42 -15.93 20.10
CA THR A 12 2.76 -16.73 21.12
C THR A 12 2.84 -18.17 20.66
N THR A 13 3.56 -18.98 21.45
CA THR A 13 3.78 -20.40 21.25
C THR A 13 2.46 -21.13 20.97
N ASP A 14 2.27 -21.62 19.74
CA ASP A 14 1.29 -22.67 19.47
C ASP A 14 1.87 -23.72 18.52
N GLU A 15 1.51 -24.95 18.81
CA GLU A 15 2.22 -26.16 18.48
C GLU A 15 2.09 -26.55 17.00
N ARG A 16 3.25 -26.80 16.38
CA ARG A 16 3.52 -27.83 15.36
C ARG A 16 2.30 -28.35 14.58
N ARG A 17 1.86 -27.61 13.56
CA ARG A 17 1.07 -28.18 12.45
C ARG A 17 1.96 -28.42 11.24
N THR A 18 2.15 -29.69 10.93
CA THR A 18 2.67 -30.18 9.64
C THR A 18 1.75 -29.70 8.52
N GLY A 19 2.28 -28.91 7.59
CA GLY A 19 1.60 -28.50 6.37
C GLY A 19 1.33 -29.70 5.43
N PRO A 20 0.34 -29.59 4.51
CA PRO A 20 0.01 -30.65 3.58
C PRO A 20 1.08 -30.79 2.49
N ASP A 21 1.27 -32.03 2.03
CA ASP A 21 2.23 -32.45 1.00
C ASP A 21 2.30 -31.49 -0.20
N ALA A 22 3.48 -30.92 -0.43
CA ALA A 22 3.81 -30.18 -1.63
C ALA A 22 3.98 -31.16 -2.80
N GLY A 23 2.97 -31.22 -3.67
CA GLY A 23 3.12 -31.73 -5.03
C GLY A 23 4.14 -30.86 -5.77
N GLY A 24 5.15 -31.49 -6.37
CA GLY A 24 6.34 -30.84 -6.93
C GLY A 24 6.03 -29.64 -7.81
N SER A 25 6.29 -28.45 -7.27
CA SER A 25 6.34 -27.20 -8.01
C SER A 25 7.65 -27.18 -8.79
N SER A 26 7.56 -27.14 -10.12
CA SER A 26 8.73 -26.85 -10.95
C SER A 26 9.18 -25.43 -10.63
N VAL A 27 10.25 -25.29 -9.84
CA VAL A 27 10.84 -23.99 -9.53
C VAL A 27 11.14 -23.26 -10.83
N ASP A 28 10.53 -22.09 -11.03
CA ASP A 28 10.78 -21.28 -12.22
C ASP A 28 12.22 -20.78 -12.17
N ARG A 29 13.07 -21.33 -13.06
CA ARG A 29 14.49 -20.96 -13.14
C ARG A 29 14.69 -19.48 -13.43
N THR A 30 13.74 -18.85 -14.11
CA THR A 30 13.81 -17.41 -14.44
C THR A 30 13.77 -16.56 -13.17
N LEU A 31 12.97 -16.95 -12.16
CA LEU A 31 12.87 -16.25 -10.88
C LEU A 31 14.12 -16.47 -9.99
N LEU A 32 14.78 -17.63 -10.12
CA LEU A 32 16.01 -17.92 -9.38
C LEU A 32 17.20 -17.08 -9.85
N GLU A 33 17.23 -16.71 -11.14
CA GLU A 33 18.31 -15.92 -11.75
C GLU A 33 18.19 -14.40 -11.50
N ALA A 34 17.10 -13.93 -10.85
CA ALA A 34 16.76 -12.52 -10.71
C ALA A 34 17.72 -11.63 -9.89
N GLY A 35 18.75 -12.19 -9.25
CA GLY A 35 19.80 -11.41 -8.57
C GLY A 35 20.60 -12.14 -7.52
N SER A 36 21.59 -11.45 -6.95
CA SER A 36 22.38 -11.92 -5.81
C SER A 36 21.76 -11.51 -4.46
N ALA A 37 22.22 -12.10 -3.36
CA ALA A 37 21.82 -11.69 -2.01
C ALA A 37 22.16 -10.22 -1.72
N VAL A 38 23.28 -9.73 -2.27
CA VAL A 38 23.72 -8.34 -2.12
C VAL A 38 22.79 -7.40 -2.88
N ASP A 39 22.40 -7.75 -4.10
CA ASP A 39 21.47 -6.94 -4.90
C ASP A 39 20.11 -6.82 -4.20
N ALA A 40 19.57 -7.95 -3.69
CA ALA A 40 18.32 -7.96 -2.95
C ALA A 40 18.39 -7.09 -1.67
N ALA A 41 19.55 -7.08 -0.98
CA ALA A 41 19.75 -6.24 0.20
C ALA A 41 19.79 -4.73 -0.14
N HIS A 42 20.46 -4.34 -1.23
CA HIS A 42 20.46 -2.96 -1.71
C HIS A 42 19.08 -2.50 -2.18
N ARG A 43 18.35 -3.35 -2.92
CA ARG A 43 16.95 -3.10 -3.32
C ARG A 43 16.07 -2.90 -2.09
N SER A 44 16.18 -3.79 -1.09
CA SER A 44 15.45 -3.68 0.17
C SER A 44 15.70 -2.33 0.86
N ARG A 45 16.97 -1.91 0.96
CA ARG A 45 17.31 -0.62 1.56
C ARG A 45 16.72 0.56 0.80
N LEU A 46 16.75 0.55 -0.55
CA LEU A 46 16.15 1.62 -1.36
C LEU A 46 14.66 1.77 -1.09
N TYR A 47 13.88 0.70 -1.16
CA TYR A 47 12.44 0.78 -0.85
C TYR A 47 12.19 1.21 0.60
N GLY A 48 13.02 0.78 1.55
CA GLY A 48 12.91 1.21 2.94
C GLY A 48 13.17 2.71 3.12
N LEU A 49 14.17 3.26 2.43
CA LEU A 49 14.47 4.70 2.44
C LEU A 49 13.39 5.52 1.74
N VAL A 50 12.83 5.00 0.64
CA VAL A 50 11.69 5.63 -0.05
C VAL A 50 10.43 5.63 0.82
N ALA A 51 10.13 4.52 1.51
CA ALA A 51 9.02 4.45 2.46
C ALA A 51 9.18 5.50 3.57
N LEU A 52 10.38 5.58 4.16
CA LEU A 52 10.70 6.57 5.19
C LEU A 52 10.58 8.02 4.69
N ALA A 53 10.93 8.28 3.43
CA ALA A 53 10.85 9.61 2.84
C ALA A 53 9.41 10.04 2.53
N LEU A 54 8.53 9.09 2.18
CA LEU A 54 7.10 9.34 1.92
C LEU A 54 6.25 9.39 3.21
N ASP A 55 6.71 8.74 4.27
CA ASP A 55 6.03 8.73 5.56
C ASP A 55 6.00 10.12 6.21
N ARG A 56 5.06 10.31 7.14
CA ARG A 56 4.86 11.58 7.84
C ARG A 56 6.16 11.99 8.56
N PRO A 57 6.72 13.20 8.27
CA PRO A 57 8.00 13.61 8.86
C PRO A 57 7.96 13.72 10.39
N GLY A 58 8.56 12.73 11.06
CA GLY A 58 8.66 12.59 12.51
C GLY A 58 10.09 12.68 13.05
N ASP A 59 10.29 12.17 14.26
CA ASP A 59 11.63 12.12 14.87
C ASP A 59 12.54 11.09 14.17
N ASP A 60 11.99 9.97 13.69
CA ASP A 60 12.75 8.98 12.92
C ASP A 60 13.23 9.55 11.58
N HIS A 61 12.39 10.36 10.92
CA HIS A 61 12.76 11.08 9.69
C HIS A 61 13.91 12.06 9.97
N ARG A 62 13.86 12.79 11.10
CA ARG A 62 14.94 13.68 11.52
C ARG A 62 16.25 12.93 11.75
N GLU A 63 16.19 11.80 12.44
CA GLU A 63 17.38 11.01 12.76
C GLU A 63 18.01 10.43 11.48
N ALA A 64 17.21 9.84 10.61
CA ALA A 64 17.72 9.24 9.37
C ALA A 64 18.30 10.26 8.41
N MET A 65 17.67 11.44 8.31
CA MET A 65 18.12 12.51 7.42
C MET A 65 19.25 13.36 8.03
N ALA A 66 19.68 13.07 9.26
CA ALA A 66 20.78 13.79 9.90
C ALA A 66 22.12 13.49 9.21
N ASP A 67 22.99 14.50 9.18
CA ASP A 67 24.38 14.39 8.74
C ASP A 67 24.60 13.84 7.31
N GLY A 68 23.56 13.82 6.46
CA GLY A 68 23.63 13.38 5.07
C GLY A 68 23.63 11.85 4.88
N ALA A 69 23.52 11.06 5.96
CA ALA A 69 23.56 9.60 5.91
C ALA A 69 22.47 9.01 4.99
N PHE A 70 21.27 9.57 5.03
CA PHE A 70 20.15 9.18 4.15
C PHE A 70 20.54 9.20 2.66
N ILE A 71 21.18 10.28 2.18
CA ILE A 71 21.58 10.42 0.79
C ILE A 71 22.75 9.49 0.45
N GLU A 72 23.70 9.31 1.37
CA GLU A 72 24.81 8.35 1.19
C GLU A 72 24.29 6.92 1.04
N GLU A 73 23.32 6.50 1.86
CA GLU A 73 22.71 5.17 1.79
C GLU A 73 21.88 4.96 0.52
N LEU A 74 21.17 6.00 0.05
CA LEU A 74 20.49 5.98 -1.26
C LEU A 74 21.51 5.76 -2.39
N ARG A 75 22.59 6.54 -2.44
CA ARG A 75 23.63 6.43 -3.48
C ARG A 75 24.36 5.11 -3.44
N GLU A 76 24.73 4.63 -2.25
CA GLU A 76 25.36 3.32 -2.08
C GLU A 76 24.45 2.22 -2.63
N SER A 77 23.17 2.26 -2.28
CA SER A 77 22.23 1.22 -2.67
C SER A 77 21.83 1.28 -4.14
N ALA A 78 21.77 2.48 -4.71
CA ALA A 78 21.49 2.67 -6.13
C ALA A 78 22.65 2.25 -7.04
N SER A 79 23.85 2.00 -6.50
CA SER A 79 25.03 1.61 -7.30
C SER A 79 24.88 0.26 -8.04
N ILE A 80 23.86 -0.52 -7.71
CA ILE A 80 23.51 -1.77 -8.42
C ILE A 80 22.79 -1.52 -9.76
N TYR A 81 22.31 -0.30 -10.00
CA TYR A 81 21.57 0.07 -11.20
C TYR A 81 22.45 0.86 -12.19
N ASP A 82 22.24 0.62 -13.49
CA ASP A 82 22.74 1.46 -14.59
C ASP A 82 21.59 2.30 -15.19
N ASP A 83 20.65 2.73 -14.34
CA ASP A 83 19.54 3.60 -14.72
C ASP A 83 19.79 5.05 -14.25
N LYS A 84 20.00 5.92 -15.23
CA LYS A 84 20.22 7.37 -15.00
C LYS A 84 19.03 8.06 -14.35
N ARG A 85 17.81 7.50 -14.46
CA ARG A 85 16.61 8.07 -13.82
C ARG A 85 16.71 7.95 -12.31
N ILE A 86 17.18 6.80 -11.82
CA ILE A 86 17.42 6.56 -10.39
C ILE A 86 18.49 7.52 -9.87
N GLU A 87 19.63 7.63 -10.58
CA GLU A 87 20.72 8.56 -10.21
C GLU A 87 20.22 10.00 -10.14
N GLN A 88 19.51 10.46 -11.18
CA GLN A 88 18.98 11.83 -11.25
C GLN A 88 17.93 12.11 -10.17
N ALA A 89 17.05 11.15 -9.87
CA ALA A 89 16.05 11.31 -8.82
C ALA A 89 16.73 11.46 -7.46
N ILE A 90 17.76 10.65 -7.15
CA ILE A 90 18.53 10.75 -5.89
C ILE A 90 19.24 12.10 -5.79
N ASP A 91 19.83 12.60 -6.87
CA ASP A 91 20.46 13.93 -6.86
C ASP A 91 19.43 15.05 -6.61
N ARG A 92 18.23 14.94 -7.20
CA ARG A 92 17.13 15.89 -6.90
C ARG A 92 16.65 15.80 -5.46
N VAL A 93 16.56 14.59 -4.89
CA VAL A 93 16.24 14.41 -3.47
C VAL A 93 17.30 15.10 -2.61
N ALA A 94 18.59 14.95 -2.94
CA ALA A 94 19.68 15.59 -2.23
C ALA A 94 19.65 17.13 -2.33
N ASP A 95 19.31 17.66 -3.51
CA ASP A 95 19.24 19.11 -3.76
C ASP A 95 18.01 19.76 -3.12
N ALA A 96 16.89 19.03 -3.04
CA ALA A 96 15.62 19.52 -2.49
C ALA A 96 15.52 19.35 -0.96
N TYR A 97 16.40 18.55 -0.35
CA TYR A 97 16.34 18.31 1.09
C TYR A 97 16.65 19.59 1.90
N THR A 98 15.62 20.11 2.57
CA THR A 98 15.65 21.24 3.52
C THR A 98 15.57 20.80 4.99
N ASP A 99 15.09 21.65 5.91
CA ASP A 99 14.89 21.29 7.31
C ASP A 99 13.55 20.57 7.55
N LEU A 100 13.43 19.93 8.72
CA LEU A 100 12.26 19.11 9.05
C LEU A 100 10.95 19.90 9.11
N ASP A 101 10.98 21.16 9.52
CA ASP A 101 9.76 21.96 9.66
C ASP A 101 9.21 22.40 8.29
N GLU A 102 10.09 22.59 7.30
CA GLU A 102 9.68 22.73 5.89
C GLU A 102 9.09 21.41 5.36
N HIS A 103 9.77 20.28 5.52
CA HIS A 103 9.25 18.99 5.04
C HIS A 103 7.89 18.63 5.66
N ARG A 104 7.65 18.95 6.94
CA ARG A 104 6.35 18.76 7.58
C ARG A 104 5.25 19.59 6.93
N ARG A 105 5.55 20.83 6.55
CA ARG A 105 4.59 21.72 5.88
C ARG A 105 4.30 21.23 4.47
N GLU A 106 5.34 20.90 3.70
CA GLU A 106 5.18 20.33 2.36
C GLU A 106 4.37 19.02 2.39
N TRP A 107 4.71 18.11 3.31
CA TRP A 107 3.96 16.86 3.50
C TRP A 107 2.50 17.12 3.84
N ALA A 108 2.23 18.01 4.79
CA ALA A 108 0.87 18.34 5.22
C ALA A 108 0.05 18.98 4.09
N SER A 109 0.68 19.78 3.22
CA SER A 109 0.02 20.40 2.08
C SER A 109 -0.29 19.39 0.97
N LEU A 110 0.58 18.38 0.78
CA LEU A 110 0.42 17.35 -0.24
C LEU A 110 -0.55 16.23 0.17
N PHE A 111 -0.32 15.65 1.34
CA PHE A 111 -0.97 14.42 1.78
C PHE A 111 -1.94 14.66 2.96
N GLY A 112 -1.88 15.83 3.60
CA GLY A 112 -2.68 16.15 4.78
C GLY A 112 -4.14 16.48 4.45
N VAL A 113 -5.03 16.05 5.35
CA VAL A 113 -6.49 16.25 5.22
C VAL A 113 -6.92 17.68 5.52
N GLU A 114 -6.21 18.37 6.43
CA GLU A 114 -6.62 19.67 6.98
C GLU A 114 -6.51 20.83 5.96
N GLU A 115 -5.61 20.72 4.98
CA GLU A 115 -5.46 21.71 3.90
C GLU A 115 -6.20 21.31 2.61
N GLY A 116 -6.92 20.17 2.64
CA GLY A 116 -7.53 19.53 1.48
C GLY A 116 -6.51 18.64 0.76
N VAL A 117 -6.67 17.31 0.83
CA VAL A 117 -5.76 16.34 0.21
C VAL A 117 -5.61 16.65 -1.28
N THR A 118 -4.43 17.18 -1.66
CA THR A 118 -4.09 17.48 -3.05
C THR A 118 -3.67 16.21 -3.79
N VAL A 119 -2.97 15.30 -3.11
CA VAL A 119 -2.57 13.98 -3.63
C VAL A 119 -2.95 12.88 -2.64
N SER A 120 -3.69 11.87 -3.10
CA SER A 120 -4.07 10.74 -2.25
C SER A 120 -2.92 9.72 -2.16
N PRO A 121 -2.49 9.31 -0.96
CA PRO A 121 -1.49 8.24 -0.82
C PRO A 121 -2.09 6.83 -0.91
N TYR A 122 -3.35 6.67 -1.35
CA TYR A 122 -4.07 5.39 -1.27
C TYR A 122 -4.41 4.80 -2.64
N GLN A 123 -4.12 3.51 -2.85
CA GLN A 123 -4.40 2.79 -4.10
C GLN A 123 -5.87 2.92 -4.54
N LEU A 124 -6.82 2.78 -3.62
CA LEU A 124 -8.25 2.73 -3.97
C LEU A 124 -8.82 4.09 -4.41
N THR A 125 -8.04 5.17 -4.32
CA THR A 125 -8.37 6.43 -4.98
C THR A 125 -8.09 6.37 -6.48
N TYR A 126 -7.06 5.64 -6.90
CA TYR A 126 -6.65 5.48 -8.31
C TYR A 126 -7.32 4.29 -8.99
N LEU A 127 -7.68 3.28 -8.19
CA LEU A 127 -8.42 2.09 -8.61
C LEU A 127 -9.80 2.03 -7.93
N PRO A 128 -10.70 3.00 -8.19
CA PRO A 128 -12.01 3.00 -7.59
C PRO A 128 -12.87 1.85 -8.13
N GLY A 129 -13.75 1.33 -7.29
CA GLY A 129 -14.67 0.28 -7.67
C GLY A 129 -15.82 0.14 -6.67
N PRO A 130 -16.79 -0.75 -6.92
CA PRO A 130 -17.89 -1.00 -6.00
C PRO A 130 -17.40 -1.43 -4.61
N LEU A 131 -18.20 -1.20 -3.55
CA LEU A 131 -17.82 -1.51 -2.17
C LEU A 131 -17.29 -2.94 -1.97
N VAL A 132 -17.89 -3.92 -2.65
CA VAL A 132 -17.45 -5.32 -2.58
C VAL A 132 -16.02 -5.48 -3.11
N THR A 133 -15.68 -4.81 -4.21
CA THR A 133 -14.32 -4.81 -4.77
C THR A 133 -13.35 -4.11 -3.83
N THR A 134 -13.70 -2.94 -3.30
CA THR A 134 -12.90 -2.20 -2.31
C THR A 134 -12.58 -3.06 -1.07
N VAL A 135 -13.57 -3.74 -0.50
CA VAL A 135 -13.37 -4.62 0.67
C VAL A 135 -12.47 -5.80 0.32
N ARG A 136 -12.60 -6.35 -0.90
CA ARG A 136 -11.77 -7.46 -1.38
C ARG A 136 -10.31 -7.03 -1.53
N GLU A 137 -10.05 -5.89 -2.16
CA GLU A 137 -8.69 -5.34 -2.34
C GLU A 137 -7.99 -5.11 -0.98
N LEU A 138 -8.70 -4.51 -0.01
CA LEU A 138 -8.18 -4.32 1.35
C LEU A 138 -7.88 -5.64 2.06
N ALA A 139 -8.75 -6.65 1.88
CA ALA A 139 -8.53 -7.98 2.44
C ALA A 139 -7.34 -8.69 1.78
N ASP A 140 -7.12 -8.45 0.48
CA ASP A 140 -6.02 -9.04 -0.29
C ASP A 140 -4.67 -8.49 0.15
N MET A 141 -4.51 -7.16 0.21
CA MET A 141 -3.31 -6.51 0.77
C MET A 141 -3.03 -6.96 2.21
N LYS A 142 -4.08 -7.05 3.05
CA LYS A 142 -3.95 -7.59 4.40
C LYS A 142 -3.48 -9.04 4.40
N GLY A 143 -3.97 -9.86 3.46
CA GLY A 143 -3.54 -11.24 3.25
C GLY A 143 -2.06 -11.33 2.91
N PHE A 144 -1.58 -10.49 1.99
CA PHE A 144 -0.16 -10.36 1.67
C PHE A 144 0.68 -10.03 2.91
N TYR A 145 0.32 -8.99 3.67
CA TYR A 145 1.07 -8.62 4.87
C TYR A 145 1.12 -9.79 5.88
N GLN A 146 -0.03 -10.41 6.16
CA GLN A 146 -0.12 -11.50 7.12
C GLN A 146 0.64 -12.76 6.68
N ALA A 147 0.66 -13.08 5.39
CA ALA A 147 1.40 -14.23 4.86
C ALA A 147 2.92 -14.14 5.12
N PHE A 148 3.44 -12.92 5.24
CA PHE A 148 4.85 -12.65 5.57
C PHE A 148 5.07 -12.23 7.03
N GLY A 149 4.07 -12.45 7.89
CA GLY A 149 4.17 -12.23 9.33
C GLY A 149 4.11 -10.76 9.75
N LEU A 150 3.53 -9.92 8.90
CA LEU A 150 3.39 -8.49 9.10
C LEU A 150 1.96 -8.10 9.46
N GLU A 151 1.83 -7.10 10.32
CA GLU A 151 0.56 -6.46 10.65
C GLU A 151 0.76 -4.96 10.76
N ILE A 152 -0.24 -4.18 10.30
CA ILE A 152 -0.27 -2.74 10.52
C ILE A 152 -0.38 -2.49 12.02
N ALA A 153 0.47 -1.61 12.55
CA ALA A 153 0.50 -1.32 13.98
C ALA A 153 -0.86 -0.77 14.47
N PRO A 154 -1.36 -1.18 15.66
CA PRO A 154 -2.68 -0.76 16.15
C PRO A 154 -2.87 0.75 16.33
N GLU A 155 -1.78 1.47 16.55
CA GLU A 155 -1.74 2.94 16.66
C GLU A 155 -1.85 3.66 15.32
N GLU A 156 -1.62 2.95 14.21
CA GLU A 156 -1.71 3.50 12.87
C GLU A 156 -3.16 3.63 12.44
N ARG A 157 -3.45 4.80 11.89
CA ARG A 157 -4.81 5.16 11.47
C ARG A 157 -5.01 5.04 9.97
N ASP A 158 -3.92 4.84 9.23
CA ASP A 158 -3.96 4.72 7.78
C ASP A 158 -4.56 3.39 7.34
N ARG A 159 -5.27 3.45 6.20
CA ARG A 159 -5.83 2.28 5.54
C ARG A 159 -4.71 1.44 4.93
N GLY A 160 -4.90 0.12 4.88
CA GLY A 160 -3.89 -0.85 4.45
C GLY A 160 -3.40 -0.71 3.01
N ASP A 161 -4.03 0.14 2.21
CA ASP A 161 -3.67 0.45 0.83
C ASP A 161 -2.85 1.75 0.67
N ASN A 162 -2.38 2.33 1.78
CA ASN A 162 -1.43 3.43 1.77
C ASN A 162 -0.12 3.01 1.07
N ILE A 163 0.40 3.87 0.18
CA ILE A 163 1.63 3.62 -0.60
C ILE A 163 2.83 3.30 0.29
N VAL A 164 2.96 3.95 1.45
CA VAL A 164 4.07 3.70 2.39
C VAL A 164 4.06 2.24 2.84
N PHE A 165 2.89 1.68 3.12
CA PHE A 165 2.76 0.28 3.56
C PHE A 165 3.08 -0.70 2.42
N GLN A 166 2.67 -0.37 1.19
CA GLN A 166 2.98 -1.18 0.01
C GLN A 166 4.50 -1.19 -0.29
N VAL A 167 5.15 -0.03 -0.18
CA VAL A 167 6.59 0.14 -0.41
C VAL A 167 7.40 -0.54 0.71
N GLU A 168 6.98 -0.39 1.98
CA GLU A 168 7.60 -1.09 3.12
C GLU A 168 7.45 -2.62 2.98
N PHE A 169 6.29 -3.09 2.51
CA PHE A 169 6.08 -4.51 2.25
C PHE A 169 7.06 -5.06 1.20
N LEU A 170 7.26 -4.35 0.08
CA LEU A 170 8.27 -4.74 -0.92
C LEU A 170 9.68 -4.75 -0.32
N SER A 171 10.05 -3.73 0.46
CA SER A 171 11.34 -3.70 1.18
C SER A 171 11.52 -4.96 2.04
N HIS A 172 10.46 -5.39 2.74
CA HIS A 172 10.46 -6.60 3.56
C HIS A 172 10.64 -7.89 2.74
N LEU A 173 9.94 -8.02 1.61
CA LEU A 173 10.10 -9.18 0.72
C LEU A 173 11.53 -9.27 0.17
N LEU A 174 12.13 -8.14 -0.19
CA LEU A 174 13.51 -8.05 -0.68
C LEU A 174 14.53 -8.40 0.40
N PHE A 175 14.29 -7.98 1.65
CA PHE A 175 15.13 -8.37 2.78
C PHE A 175 15.08 -9.89 3.02
N ARG A 176 13.88 -10.48 2.95
CA ARG A 176 13.71 -11.94 3.05
C ARG A 176 14.41 -12.65 1.91
N GLU A 177 14.30 -12.16 0.68
CA GLU A 177 15.02 -12.69 -0.48
C GLU A 177 16.53 -12.69 -0.24
N ALA A 178 17.10 -11.57 0.22
CA ALA A 178 18.53 -11.47 0.52
C ALA A 178 18.97 -12.54 1.54
N THR A 179 18.20 -12.70 2.62
CA THR A 179 18.47 -13.68 3.68
C THR A 179 18.39 -15.12 3.16
N LEU A 180 17.36 -15.45 2.37
CA LEU A 180 17.16 -16.79 1.81
C LEU A 180 18.22 -17.14 0.76
N ARG A 181 18.61 -16.17 -0.09
CA ARG A 181 19.73 -16.33 -1.03
C ARG A 181 21.04 -16.58 -0.29
N GLN A 182 21.31 -15.86 0.80
CA GLN A 182 22.51 -16.08 1.62
C GLN A 182 22.51 -17.48 2.26
N ALA A 183 21.34 -18.00 2.64
CA ALA A 183 21.16 -19.35 3.16
C ALA A 183 21.18 -20.46 2.09
N ASN A 184 21.23 -20.11 0.79
CA ASN A 184 21.05 -21.02 -0.34
C ASN A 184 19.69 -21.78 -0.32
N ASP A 185 18.64 -21.16 0.23
CA ASP A 185 17.29 -21.71 0.23
C ASP A 185 16.56 -21.35 -1.07
N THR A 186 16.76 -22.15 -2.12
CA THR A 186 16.19 -21.89 -3.45
C THR A 186 14.66 -21.96 -3.47
N GLU A 187 14.05 -22.79 -2.62
CA GLU A 187 12.60 -22.91 -2.56
C GLU A 187 11.99 -21.67 -1.90
N GLY A 188 12.55 -21.24 -0.77
CA GLY A 188 12.17 -19.98 -0.12
C GLY A 188 12.35 -18.77 -1.04
N VAL A 189 13.46 -18.70 -1.78
CA VAL A 189 13.68 -17.65 -2.78
C VAL A 189 12.57 -17.64 -3.83
N SER A 190 12.20 -18.79 -4.37
CA SER A 190 11.11 -18.87 -5.36
C SER A 190 9.78 -18.37 -4.81
N VAL A 191 9.48 -18.67 -3.54
CA VAL A 191 8.24 -18.21 -2.89
C VAL A 191 8.23 -16.69 -2.72
N VAL A 192 9.31 -16.11 -2.19
CA VAL A 192 9.35 -14.66 -1.91
C VAL A 192 9.42 -13.84 -3.19
N VAL A 193 10.16 -14.28 -4.20
CA VAL A 193 10.23 -13.60 -5.51
C VAL A 193 8.88 -13.70 -6.23
N GLY A 194 8.20 -14.85 -6.14
CA GLY A 194 6.83 -14.99 -6.64
C GLY A 194 5.86 -14.02 -5.97
N ALA A 195 5.96 -13.84 -4.65
CA ALA A 195 5.14 -12.87 -3.93
C ALA A 195 5.45 -11.41 -4.29
N GLN A 196 6.72 -11.05 -4.53
CA GLN A 196 7.08 -9.72 -5.05
C GLN A 196 6.38 -9.46 -6.38
N ARG A 197 6.46 -10.42 -7.30
CA ARG A 197 5.83 -10.34 -8.61
C ARG A 197 4.32 -10.18 -8.50
N SER A 198 3.63 -11.07 -7.76
CA SER A 198 2.17 -10.98 -7.60
C SER A 198 1.75 -9.66 -6.95
N PHE A 199 2.48 -9.18 -5.94
CA PHE A 199 2.16 -7.90 -5.30
C PHE A 199 2.30 -6.71 -6.26
N LEU A 200 3.29 -6.73 -7.16
CA LEU A 200 3.42 -5.73 -8.21
C LEU A 200 2.29 -5.82 -9.25
N GLU A 201 1.96 -7.04 -9.69
CA GLU A 201 0.89 -7.29 -10.68
C GLU A 201 -0.49 -6.87 -10.15
N ASP A 202 -0.78 -7.18 -8.88
CA ASP A 202 -2.11 -7.01 -8.27
C ASP A 202 -2.29 -5.65 -7.57
N HIS A 203 -1.20 -5.04 -7.09
CA HIS A 203 -1.23 -3.79 -6.29
C HIS A 203 -0.29 -2.71 -6.84
N LEU A 204 0.88 -2.49 -6.23
CA LEU A 204 1.68 -1.27 -6.40
C LEU A 204 1.99 -0.95 -7.87
N GLY A 205 2.30 -1.97 -8.68
CA GLY A 205 2.66 -1.81 -10.10
C GLY A 205 1.55 -1.26 -10.99
N ARG A 206 0.30 -1.24 -10.52
CA ARG A 206 -0.85 -0.76 -11.30
C ARG A 206 -0.99 0.76 -11.29
N TRP A 207 -0.50 1.43 -10.25
CA TRP A 207 -0.88 2.82 -9.94
C TRP A 207 0.26 3.75 -9.47
N TYR A 208 1.45 3.25 -9.16
CA TYR A 208 2.57 4.05 -8.65
C TYR A 208 2.89 5.28 -9.52
N TRP A 209 2.78 5.15 -10.84
CA TRP A 209 3.06 6.20 -11.81
C TRP A 209 2.03 7.33 -11.76
N ARG A 210 0.76 7.01 -11.47
CA ARG A 210 -0.29 8.01 -11.25
C ARG A 210 -0.06 8.82 -10.00
N PHE A 211 0.36 8.13 -8.94
CA PHE A 211 0.81 8.80 -7.73
C PHE A 211 1.95 9.77 -8.05
N ALA A 212 2.98 9.33 -8.77
CA ALA A 212 4.09 10.20 -9.17
C ALA A 212 3.65 11.39 -10.04
N GLU A 213 2.74 11.19 -11.00
CA GLU A 213 2.19 12.27 -11.83
C GLU A 213 1.41 13.30 -11.00
N GLU A 214 0.58 12.86 -10.07
CA GLU A 214 -0.21 13.75 -9.20
C GLU A 214 0.70 14.52 -8.24
N VAL A 215 1.73 13.87 -7.65
CA VAL A 215 2.76 14.58 -6.87
C VAL A 215 3.46 15.63 -7.73
N ALA A 216 3.89 15.29 -8.94
CA ALA A 216 4.57 16.23 -9.84
C ALA A 216 3.72 17.45 -10.23
N LYS A 217 2.38 17.32 -10.25
CA LYS A 217 1.46 18.42 -10.56
C LYS A 217 1.23 19.36 -9.38
N GLN A 218 1.30 18.85 -8.15
CA GLN A 218 0.87 19.56 -6.94
C GLN A 218 2.04 20.02 -6.06
N ASP A 219 3.17 19.31 -6.09
CA ASP A 219 4.32 19.64 -5.25
C ASP A 219 5.06 20.87 -5.77
N THR A 220 5.32 21.79 -4.85
CA THR A 220 6.03 23.05 -5.11
C THR A 220 7.42 23.07 -4.50
N GLY A 221 7.73 22.14 -3.58
CA GLY A 221 9.03 21.99 -2.90
C GLY A 221 9.99 21.08 -3.65
N GLY A 222 9.47 20.12 -4.41
CA GLY A 222 10.24 19.27 -5.33
C GLY A 222 10.88 18.04 -4.67
N PHE A 223 10.96 18.00 -3.34
CA PHE A 223 11.45 16.83 -2.61
C PHE A 223 10.55 15.61 -2.87
N TYR A 224 9.23 15.76 -2.70
CA TYR A 224 8.30 14.65 -2.90
C TYR A 224 8.17 14.27 -4.38
N VAL A 225 8.30 15.23 -5.31
CA VAL A 225 8.46 14.90 -6.74
C VAL A 225 9.63 13.96 -6.95
N ALA A 226 10.80 14.31 -6.42
CA ALA A 226 12.01 13.52 -6.62
C ALA A 226 11.91 12.12 -5.97
N VAL A 227 11.29 12.02 -4.78
CA VAL A 227 11.04 10.72 -4.12
C VAL A 227 10.03 9.88 -4.91
N ALA A 228 8.97 10.48 -5.47
CA ALA A 228 7.98 9.76 -6.26
C ALA A 228 8.54 9.31 -7.63
N GLU A 229 9.39 10.12 -8.26
CA GLU A 229 10.16 9.74 -9.45
C GLU A 229 11.12 8.58 -9.18
N LEU A 230 11.81 8.61 -8.02
CA LEU A 230 12.67 7.52 -7.59
C LEU A 230 11.86 6.23 -7.37
N LEU A 231 10.71 6.32 -6.68
CA LEU A 231 9.81 5.18 -6.50
C LEU A 231 9.38 4.60 -7.86
N ALA A 232 8.98 5.45 -8.80
CA ALA A 232 8.54 5.01 -10.12
C ALA A 232 9.65 4.28 -10.88
N ALA A 233 10.86 4.82 -10.91
CA ALA A 233 11.99 4.17 -11.56
C ALA A 233 12.34 2.81 -10.91
N LEU A 234 12.26 2.69 -9.58
CA LEU A 234 12.50 1.42 -8.88
C LEU A 234 11.42 0.37 -9.17
N VAL A 235 10.15 0.77 -9.19
CA VAL A 235 9.04 -0.13 -9.49
C VAL A 235 9.12 -0.63 -10.94
N GLU A 236 9.47 0.24 -11.89
CA GLU A 236 9.69 -0.15 -13.29
C GLU A 236 10.82 -1.16 -13.46
N GLU A 237 11.98 -0.92 -12.82
CA GLU A 237 13.10 -1.86 -12.81
C GLU A 237 12.70 -3.24 -12.25
N ASP A 238 11.85 -3.26 -11.22
CA ASP A 238 11.37 -4.51 -10.62
C ASP A 238 10.31 -5.21 -11.47
N ILE A 239 9.43 -4.46 -12.13
CA ILE A 239 8.48 -5.02 -13.12
C ILE A 239 9.26 -5.71 -14.24
N ASP A 240 10.25 -5.03 -14.82
CA ASP A 240 11.09 -5.57 -15.89
C ASP A 240 11.90 -6.79 -15.43
N ARG A 241 12.54 -6.69 -14.26
CA ARG A 241 13.34 -7.77 -13.68
C ARG A 241 12.52 -9.04 -13.41
N LEU A 242 11.30 -8.89 -12.92
CA LEU A 242 10.42 -10.00 -12.54
C LEU A 242 9.54 -10.48 -13.70
N GLY A 243 9.53 -9.75 -14.81
CA GLY A 243 8.61 -9.97 -15.93
C GLY A 243 7.15 -9.89 -15.48
N ALA A 244 6.86 -8.97 -14.56
CA ALA A 244 5.51 -8.71 -14.06
C ALA A 244 4.67 -8.01 -15.16
N ASP A 245 3.37 -8.27 -15.18
CA ASP A 245 2.43 -7.64 -16.13
C ASP A 245 1.23 -7.04 -15.39
N PRO A 246 1.42 -5.92 -14.65
CA PRO A 246 0.33 -5.28 -13.93
C PRO A 246 -0.73 -4.73 -14.88
N GLU A 247 -2.01 -4.86 -14.52
CA GLU A 247 -3.08 -4.19 -15.24
C GLU A 247 -3.13 -2.70 -14.86
N TRP A 248 -2.46 -1.88 -15.67
CA TRP A 248 -2.31 -0.44 -15.48
C TRP A 248 -3.66 0.29 -15.41
N VAL A 249 -3.76 1.26 -14.49
CA VAL A 249 -4.90 2.18 -14.44
C VAL A 249 -5.01 2.97 -15.77
N PRO A 250 -6.18 3.11 -16.41
CA PRO A 250 -6.30 3.91 -17.63
C PRO A 250 -5.98 5.41 -17.46
N ASP A 251 -5.71 6.10 -18.59
CA ASP A 251 -5.60 7.57 -18.75
C ASP A 251 -6.77 8.40 -18.25
N ASP A 252 -7.94 7.79 -18.28
CA ASP A 252 -9.17 8.38 -17.79
C ASP A 252 -9.94 7.24 -17.10
N PRO A 253 -9.82 7.06 -15.77
CA PRO A 253 -10.63 6.07 -15.10
C PRO A 253 -12.08 6.56 -15.18
N GLU A 254 -12.87 5.98 -16.09
CA GLU A 254 -14.33 6.15 -16.10
C GLU A 254 -14.89 5.57 -14.79
N VAL A 255 -14.90 6.36 -13.73
CA VAL A 255 -15.49 5.98 -12.46
C VAL A 255 -17.00 6.13 -12.58
N THR A 256 -17.69 5.05 -12.90
CA THR A 256 -19.16 5.07 -13.09
C THR A 256 -19.93 5.10 -11.78
N GLU A 257 -19.33 4.69 -10.66
CA GLU A 257 -19.94 4.73 -9.32
C GLU A 257 -18.89 5.07 -8.27
N TRP A 258 -18.93 6.31 -7.78
CA TRP A 258 -18.16 6.74 -6.61
C TRP A 258 -18.88 6.28 -5.35
N ASN A 259 -18.19 5.55 -4.47
CA ASN A 259 -18.73 5.18 -3.16
C ASN A 259 -18.60 6.37 -2.18
N GLU A 260 -19.27 7.48 -2.47
CA GLU A 260 -19.40 8.63 -1.56
C GLU A 260 -19.90 8.19 -0.17
N GLY A 261 -20.71 7.13 -0.10
CA GLY A 261 -21.26 6.60 1.15
C GLY A 261 -20.30 5.77 2.03
N VAL A 262 -19.11 5.39 1.54
CA VAL A 262 -18.17 4.51 2.30
C VAL A 262 -16.99 5.30 2.85
N PHE A 263 -16.56 6.34 2.14
CA PHE A 263 -15.40 7.15 2.50
C PHE A 263 -15.74 8.63 2.76
N GLY A 264 -17.04 8.97 2.76
CA GLY A 264 -17.53 10.35 2.82
C GLY A 264 -17.38 11.08 1.48
N ASP A 265 -17.92 12.30 1.44
CA ASP A 265 -18.04 13.17 0.25
C ASP A 265 -16.71 13.46 -0.47
N SER A 266 -15.56 13.13 0.15
CA SER A 266 -14.26 13.37 -0.45
C SER A 266 -13.58 12.15 -1.07
N GLY A 267 -13.94 10.89 -0.77
CA GLY A 267 -13.24 9.69 -1.30
C GLY A 267 -11.69 9.64 -1.10
N ARG A 268 -11.16 10.70 -0.48
CA ARG A 268 -9.78 11.11 -0.27
C ARG A 268 -9.50 11.30 1.22
N ASN A 269 -10.54 11.32 2.06
CA ASN A 269 -10.36 11.34 3.50
C ASN A 269 -9.92 9.96 3.99
N CYS A 270 -8.73 9.93 4.60
CA CYS A 270 -8.37 8.93 5.59
C CYS A 270 -9.53 8.78 6.57
N GLY A 271 -10.05 7.56 6.73
CA GLY A 271 -11.08 7.27 7.70
C GLY A 271 -10.56 7.58 9.11
N GLY A 272 -11.11 8.62 9.74
CA GLY A 272 -11.00 8.82 11.18
C GLY A 272 -10.22 10.07 11.62
N CYS A 273 -10.78 11.25 11.35
CA CYS A 273 -10.55 12.39 12.25
C CYS A 273 -11.18 12.04 13.60
N GLY A 274 -10.33 11.81 14.61
CA GLY A 274 -10.74 11.96 15.99
C GLY A 274 -10.91 13.44 16.28
N ALA A 275 -12.15 13.93 16.19
CA ALA A 275 -12.53 15.11 16.96
C ALA A 275 -12.72 14.63 18.40
N ALA A 276 -11.98 15.28 19.31
CA ALA A 276 -12.09 15.10 20.74
C ALA A 276 -13.53 15.35 21.23
N ASP A 277 -13.85 14.71 22.35
CA ASP A 277 -15.03 14.89 23.18
C ASP A 277 -15.65 16.30 23.07
N ASP A 278 -16.75 16.40 22.32
CA ASP A 278 -17.70 17.50 22.45
C ASP A 278 -19.08 16.86 22.67
N GLU A 279 -19.63 17.06 23.87
CA GLU A 279 -21.04 16.78 24.16
C GLU A 279 -21.89 17.78 23.35
N GLY A 280 -22.06 17.48 22.06
CA GLY A 280 -22.85 18.26 21.11
C GLY A 280 -24.02 17.43 20.57
N GLU A 281 -25.23 17.94 20.78
CA GLU A 281 -26.52 17.40 20.37
C GLU A 281 -26.55 16.70 19.00
N ALA A 282 -27.18 15.52 18.96
CA ALA A 282 -27.50 14.81 17.72
C ALA A 282 -28.27 15.73 16.76
N PRO A 283 -27.91 15.80 15.46
CA PRO A 283 -28.66 16.59 14.50
C PRO A 283 -30.03 15.96 14.29
N THR A 284 -31.07 16.64 14.76
CA THR A 284 -32.47 16.37 14.44
C THR A 284 -32.78 16.92 13.05
N ASP A 285 -32.39 16.18 12.00
CA ASP A 285 -32.92 16.49 10.67
C ASP A 285 -34.18 15.66 10.39
N ALA A 286 -35.32 16.29 10.69
CA ALA A 286 -36.64 15.87 10.28
C ALA A 286 -36.81 16.17 8.78
N GLY A 287 -36.25 15.30 7.93
CA GLY A 287 -36.23 15.54 6.49
C GLY A 287 -36.19 14.31 5.58
N LEU A 288 -36.33 13.08 6.09
CA LEU A 288 -36.34 11.85 5.27
C LEU A 288 -37.20 10.76 5.95
N MET A 289 -38.49 11.03 6.16
CA MET A 289 -39.45 10.02 6.58
C MET A 289 -40.80 10.27 5.88
N ASP A 290 -40.87 10.01 4.57
CA ASP A 290 -42.14 10.03 3.85
C ASP A 290 -42.19 9.07 2.64
N THR A 291 -41.57 7.89 2.74
CA THR A 291 -41.68 6.85 1.68
C THR A 291 -42.08 5.46 2.14
N TYR A 292 -42.39 5.24 3.42
CA TYR A 292 -43.01 4.00 3.87
C TYR A 292 -44.19 4.30 4.80
N GLY A 293 -45.40 4.20 4.25
CA GLY A 293 -46.63 4.16 5.05
C GLY A 293 -46.67 2.91 5.95
N PRO A 294 -47.44 2.95 7.05
CA PRO A 294 -47.47 1.87 8.03
C PRO A 294 -47.95 0.54 7.40
N PRO A 295 -47.47 -0.61 7.90
CA PRO A 295 -47.88 -1.91 7.40
C PRO A 295 -49.38 -2.15 7.66
N ASP A 296 -50.07 -2.63 6.62
CA ASP A 296 -51.49 -2.96 6.64
C ASP A 296 -51.68 -4.32 7.35
N GLU A 297 -52.19 -4.32 8.59
CA GLU A 297 -52.31 -5.50 9.44
C GLU A 297 -53.45 -6.48 9.05
N ASP A 298 -54.21 -6.20 7.99
CA ASP A 298 -55.39 -7.01 7.60
C ASP A 298 -55.22 -7.84 6.31
N ARG A 299 -54.00 -8.25 5.97
CA ARG A 299 -53.75 -9.11 4.78
C ARG A 299 -52.81 -10.28 5.04
N LEU A 300 -53.30 -11.27 5.81
CA LEU A 300 -52.69 -12.61 5.84
C LEU A 300 -53.01 -13.34 4.52
N PRO A 301 -52.01 -13.84 3.76
CA PRO A 301 -52.26 -14.70 2.62
C PRO A 301 -52.66 -16.11 3.06
N ASP A 302 -53.68 -16.67 2.41
CA ASP A 302 -54.18 -18.04 2.60
C ASP A 302 -53.06 -19.07 2.35
N ILE A 303 -52.72 -19.81 3.40
CA ILE A 303 -51.83 -20.97 3.36
C ILE A 303 -52.65 -22.21 2.97
N ASP A 304 -53.01 -22.31 1.69
CA ASP A 304 -53.59 -23.54 1.11
C ASP A 304 -53.17 -23.79 -0.36
N GLU A 305 -52.15 -23.09 -0.88
CA GLU A 305 -51.77 -23.18 -2.30
C GLU A 305 -50.44 -23.92 -2.60
N TYR A 306 -49.96 -24.78 -1.70
CA TYR A 306 -48.88 -25.73 -2.02
C TYR A 306 -49.35 -27.17 -1.78
N GLY A 307 -49.72 -27.84 -2.88
CA GLY A 307 -50.01 -29.27 -2.94
C GLY A 307 -48.81 -30.15 -2.55
N PRO A 308 -49.04 -31.46 -2.33
CA PRO A 308 -48.18 -32.29 -1.48
C PRO A 308 -46.81 -32.60 -2.11
N LEU A 309 -45.81 -32.64 -1.23
CA LEU A 309 -44.49 -33.21 -1.45
C LEU A 309 -44.64 -34.71 -1.76
N ASN A 310 -44.07 -35.16 -2.88
CA ASN A 310 -43.96 -36.58 -3.20
C ASN A 310 -42.82 -37.20 -2.40
N ASP A 311 -43.13 -38.26 -1.66
CA ASP A 311 -42.19 -39.28 -1.19
C ASP A 311 -41.96 -40.32 -2.31
N GLU A 312 -40.71 -40.52 -2.73
CA GLU A 312 -40.09 -41.81 -3.10
C GLU A 312 -38.55 -41.67 -3.18
#